data_AF-A0A1M7U2Y7-F1
#
_entry.id   AF-A0A1M7U2Y7-F1
#
_cell.length_a   1.000
_cell.length_b   1.000
_cell.length_c   1.000
_cell.angle_alpha   90.00
_cell.angle_beta   90.00
_cell.angle_gamma   90.00
#
_symmetry.space_group_name_H-M   'P 1'
#
loop_
_entity.id
_entity.type
_entity.pdbx_description
1 polymer ?
#
loop_
_entity_poly.entity_id
_entity_poly.type
_entity_poly.pdbx_seq_one_letter_code
_entity_poly.pdbx_strand_id
1 'polypeptide(L)'
;MTTKPKKETPEKAVPETKGAALIYVGPTNKLITRYTVYKNGYPPHLKEQMEEYKVLKSLFVPLERLTEFEKKVVQKGTPEQIWFQEAQKYFSGVRK
;
A
#
# COMPACT_ATOMS: atom_id res chain seq x y z
N MET A 1 -11.18 -22.93 -26.89
CA MET A 1 -9.85 -22.48 -26.41
C MET A 1 -9.99 -21.02 -26.02
N THR A 2 -10.07 -20.68 -24.73
CA THR A 2 -8.94 -20.22 -23.88
C THR A 2 -9.47 -20.21 -22.42
N THR A 3 -8.94 -21.05 -21.51
CA THR A 3 -7.97 -20.68 -20.43
C THR A 3 -8.44 -19.44 -19.63
N LYS A 4 -8.56 -19.36 -18.29
CA LYS A 4 -8.22 -20.14 -17.09
C LYS A 4 -9.03 -19.49 -15.93
N PRO A 5 -9.42 -20.22 -14.88
CA PRO A 5 -10.08 -19.65 -13.71
C PRO A 5 -9.04 -18.90 -12.87
N LYS A 6 -9.23 -17.60 -12.57
CA LYS A 6 -8.33 -16.89 -11.65
C LYS A 6 -9.00 -16.82 -10.27
N LYS A 7 -8.80 -17.95 -9.58
CA LYS A 7 -8.92 -18.16 -8.13
C LYS A 7 -8.70 -16.87 -7.34
N GLU A 8 -9.70 -16.57 -6.51
CA GLU A 8 -9.55 -15.89 -5.23
C GLU A 8 -8.45 -16.55 -4.36
N THR A 9 -7.97 -15.79 -3.35
CA THR A 9 -7.08 -16.20 -2.23
C THR A 9 -5.56 -16.10 -2.52
N PRO A 10 -4.69 -15.54 -1.64
CA PRO A 10 -4.82 -15.45 -0.18
C PRO A 10 -4.56 -14.07 0.46
N GLU A 11 -5.44 -13.74 1.39
CA GLU A 11 -5.11 -13.05 2.64
C GLU A 11 -4.19 -13.97 3.47
N LYS A 12 -2.88 -14.02 3.18
CA LYS A 12 -1.89 -14.57 4.12
C LYS A 12 -0.47 -14.16 3.78
N ALA A 13 0.23 -13.84 4.86
CA ALA A 13 1.67 -13.64 5.00
C ALA A 13 2.24 -12.46 4.18
N VAL A 14 2.45 -11.35 4.89
CA VAL A 14 3.66 -10.56 4.66
C VAL A 14 4.83 -11.52 4.93
N PRO A 15 5.67 -11.87 3.96
CA PRO A 15 6.91 -12.54 4.30
C PRO A 15 7.75 -11.51 5.06
N GLU A 16 7.92 -11.69 6.38
CA GLU A 16 8.96 -11.04 7.18
C GLU A 16 10.36 -11.55 6.77
N THR A 17 10.59 -11.76 5.47
CA THR A 17 11.87 -12.16 4.93
C THR A 17 12.74 -10.91 4.91
N LYS A 18 13.70 -10.87 5.83
CA LYS A 18 14.85 -9.97 5.86
C LYS A 18 15.31 -9.62 4.44
N GLY A 19 14.94 -8.44 3.94
CA GLY A 19 15.36 -7.92 2.63
C GLY A 19 14.26 -7.67 1.59
N ALA A 20 12.98 -7.97 1.87
CA ALA A 20 11.91 -7.66 0.94
C ALA A 20 11.66 -6.13 0.88
N ALA A 21 11.95 -5.52 -0.27
CA ALA A 21 11.72 -4.11 -0.49
C ALA A 21 10.21 -3.80 -0.54
N LEU A 22 9.75 -2.95 0.37
CA LEU A 22 8.38 -2.48 0.44
C LEU A 22 8.22 -1.25 -0.45
N ILE A 23 7.20 -1.22 -1.29
CA ILE A 23 6.83 -0.05 -2.06
C ILE A 23 5.59 0.60 -1.48
N TYR A 24 5.60 1.92 -1.41
CA TYR A 24 4.45 2.71 -1.03
C TYR A 24 3.53 2.95 -2.23
N VAL A 25 2.29 2.49 -2.13
CA VAL A 25 1.26 2.59 -3.19
C VAL A 25 0.15 3.58 -2.87
N GLY A 26 0.31 4.34 -1.78
CA GLY A 26 -0.63 5.35 -1.37
C GLY A 26 -0.52 6.68 -2.13
N PRO A 27 -1.32 7.67 -1.73
CA PRO A 27 -1.28 9.03 -2.30
C PRO A 27 0.03 9.75 -1.98
N THR A 28 0.54 10.52 -2.93
CA THR A 28 1.73 11.35 -2.73
C THR A 28 1.45 12.51 -1.77
N ASN A 29 2.36 12.74 -0.82
CA ASN A 29 2.40 13.90 0.06
C ASN A 29 3.87 14.40 0.21
N LYS A 30 4.07 15.53 0.89
CA LYS A 30 5.38 16.10 1.23
C LYS A 30 6.28 15.17 2.04
N LEU A 31 5.68 14.32 2.89
CA LEU A 31 6.42 13.37 3.72
C LEU A 31 6.74 12.06 3.00
N ILE A 32 5.94 11.67 2.00
CA ILE A 32 6.13 10.41 1.26
C ILE A 32 5.63 10.50 -0.18
N THR A 33 6.45 10.02 -1.11
CA THR A 33 6.11 9.98 -2.54
C THR A 33 5.54 8.61 -2.92
N ARG A 34 4.49 8.60 -3.76
CA ARG A 34 3.97 7.35 -4.34
C ARG A 34 5.05 6.63 -5.16
N TYR A 35 5.03 5.30 -5.11
CA TYR A 35 6.01 4.40 -5.71
C TYR A 35 7.42 4.50 -5.09
N THR A 36 7.54 5.04 -3.88
CA THR A 36 8.82 5.00 -3.15
C THR A 36 9.08 3.60 -2.63
N VAL A 37 10.25 3.05 -2.96
CA VAL A 37 10.69 1.73 -2.52
C VAL A 37 11.61 1.86 -1.32
N TYR A 38 11.23 1.22 -0.22
CA TYR A 38 11.98 1.16 1.02
C TYR A 38 12.56 -0.24 1.21
N LYS A 39 13.89 -0.33 1.15
CA LYS A 39 14.63 -1.59 1.31
C LYS A 39 14.88 -1.98 2.77
N ASN A 40 14.75 -1.02 3.69
CA ASN A 40 15.04 -1.19 5.11
C ASN A 40 13.78 -1.21 6.00
N GLY A 41 12.62 -1.56 5.41
CA GLY A 41 11.32 -1.53 6.09
C GLY A 41 10.62 -0.18 5.98
N TYR A 42 9.94 0.26 7.04
CA TYR A 42 9.17 1.50 7.04
C TYR A 42 10.06 2.73 7.33
N PRO A 43 9.85 3.88 6.65
CA PRO A 43 10.56 5.11 6.96
C PRO A 43 10.28 5.61 8.39
N PRO A 44 11.32 6.05 9.13
CA PRO A 44 11.17 6.48 10.52
C PRO A 44 10.29 7.73 10.67
N HIS A 45 10.33 8.64 9.68
CA HIS A 45 9.53 9.87 9.68
C HIS A 45 8.04 9.65 9.45
N LEU A 46 7.63 8.46 8.99
CA LEU A 46 6.20 8.10 8.87
C LEU A 46 5.77 7.13 9.94
N LYS A 47 6.68 6.64 10.78
CA LYS A 47 6.37 5.62 11.79
C LYS A 47 5.25 6.09 12.70
N GLU A 48 5.29 7.35 13.13
CA GLU A 48 4.24 7.98 13.93
C GLU A 48 2.89 8.02 13.19
N GLN A 49 2.87 8.47 11.93
CA GLN A 49 1.65 8.48 11.12
C GLN A 49 1.09 7.08 10.88
N MET A 50 1.95 6.08 10.76
CA MET A 50 1.57 4.68 10.60
C MET A 50 1.03 4.07 11.91
N GLU A 51 1.47 4.58 13.06
CA GLU A 51 0.96 4.19 14.38
C GLU A 51 -0.40 4.84 14.64
N GLU A 52 -0.56 6.12 14.30
CA GLU A 52 -1.82 6.84 14.37
C GLU A 52 -2.83 6.30 13.36
N TYR A 53 -2.40 6.07 12.12
CA TYR A 53 -3.24 5.65 11.01
C TYR A 53 -2.75 4.33 10.40
N LYS A 54 -3.26 3.21 10.95
CA LYS A 54 -2.90 1.85 10.51
C LYS A 54 -3.14 1.59 9.03
N VAL A 55 -4.06 2.31 8.38
CA VAL A 55 -4.32 2.23 6.93
C VAL A 55 -3.07 2.58 6.13
N LEU A 56 -2.19 3.47 6.63
CA LEU A 56 -0.93 3.76 5.95
C LEU A 56 -0.05 2.53 5.83
N LYS A 57 0.01 1.67 6.86
CA LYS A 57 0.76 0.42 6.83
C LYS A 57 0.22 -0.53 5.74
N SER A 58 -1.09 -0.56 5.54
CA SER A 58 -1.73 -1.35 4.47
C SER A 58 -1.37 -0.87 3.05
N LEU A 59 -0.88 0.37 2.91
CA LEU A 59 -0.39 0.93 1.64
C LEU A 59 1.10 0.66 1.39
N PHE A 60 1.76 -0.12 2.26
CA PHE A 60 3.08 -0.67 1.99
C PHE A 60 2.91 -2.11 1.56
N VAL A 61 3.19 -2.36 0.29
CA VAL A 61 3.11 -3.69 -0.30
C VAL A 61 4.49 -4.08 -0.81
N PRO A 62 4.84 -5.36 -0.86
CA PRO A 62 6.04 -5.80 -1.57
C PRO A 62 5.93 -5.42 -3.05
N LEU A 63 7.06 -5.13 -3.69
CA LEU A 63 7.13 -4.74 -5.10
C LEU A 63 6.37 -5.71 -6.03
N GLU A 64 6.42 -7.01 -5.73
CA GLU A 64 5.72 -8.07 -6.48
C GLU A 64 4.20 -7.90 -6.50
N ARG A 65 3.62 -7.32 -5.44
CA ARG A 65 2.18 -7.06 -5.31
C ARG A 65 1.76 -5.68 -5.83
N LEU A 66 2.72 -4.83 -6.25
CA LEU A 66 2.44 -3.51 -6.80
C LEU A 66 1.42 -3.59 -7.95
N THR A 67 1.69 -4.45 -8.93
CA THR A 67 0.87 -4.60 -10.13
C THR A 67 -0.54 -5.08 -9.80
N GLU A 68 -0.69 -5.93 -8.78
CA GLU A 68 -2.01 -6.38 -8.33
C GLU A 68 -2.75 -5.27 -7.58
N PHE A 69 -2.05 -4.56 -6.71
CA PHE A 69 -2.61 -3.42 -5.99
C PHE A 69 -3.09 -2.34 -6.95
N GLU A 70 -2.32 -1.98 -7.97
CA GLU A 70 -2.72 -0.97 -8.97
C GLU A 70 -3.98 -1.37 -9.74
N LYS A 71 -4.13 -2.65 -10.06
CA LYS A 71 -5.37 -3.14 -10.72
C LYS A 71 -6.56 -3.05 -9.78
N LYS A 72 -6.36 -3.25 -8.48
CA LYS A 72 -7.43 -3.22 -7.50
C LYS A 72 -7.79 -1.81 -7.05
N VAL A 73 -6.81 -0.93 -6.80
CA VAL A 73 -7.03 0.47 -6.39
C VAL A 73 -7.84 1.27 -7.41
N VAL A 74 -7.76 0.90 -8.69
CA VAL A 74 -8.56 1.48 -9.78
C VAL A 74 -9.97 0.88 -9.82
N GLN A 75 -10.15 -0.36 -9.38
CA GLN A 75 -11.46 -1.00 -9.32
C GLN A 75 -12.29 -0.42 -8.17
N LYS A 76 -13.52 -0.02 -8.50
CA LYS A 76 -14.42 0.57 -7.52
C LYS A 76 -14.93 -0.47 -6.52
N GLY A 77 -14.82 -0.17 -5.23
CA GLY A 77 -15.31 -1.03 -4.15
C GLY A 77 -14.32 -2.08 -3.66
N THR A 78 -13.05 -2.01 -4.09
CA THR A 78 -11.98 -2.84 -3.53
C THR A 78 -11.46 -2.25 -2.22
N PRO A 79 -10.96 -3.09 -1.29
CA PRO A 79 -10.33 -2.60 -0.07
C PRO A 79 -9.11 -1.73 -0.36
N GLU A 80 -8.33 -2.03 -1.40
CA GLU A 80 -7.17 -1.25 -1.82
C GLU A 80 -7.55 0.19 -2.21
N GLN A 81 -8.66 0.36 -2.93
CA GLN A 81 -9.16 1.69 -3.26
C GLN A 81 -9.61 2.44 -2.00
N ILE A 82 -10.33 1.77 -1.10
CA ILE A 82 -10.80 2.37 0.14
C ILE A 82 -9.59 2.84 0.97
N TRP A 83 -8.57 2.01 1.15
CA TRP A 83 -7.35 2.38 1.86
C TRP A 83 -6.62 3.55 1.21
N PHE A 84 -6.55 3.58 -0.13
CA PHE A 84 -5.94 4.70 -0.85
C PHE A 84 -6.69 6.01 -0.61
N GLN A 85 -8.02 5.99 -0.68
CA GLN A 85 -8.85 7.18 -0.44
C GLN A 85 -8.81 7.64 1.01
N GLU A 86 -8.85 6.70 1.95
CA GLU A 86 -8.69 6.91 3.39
C GLU A 86 -7.37 7.62 3.69
N ALA A 87 -6.25 7.10 3.19
CA ALA A 87 -4.96 7.76 3.33
C ALA A 87 -4.93 9.14 2.64
N GLN A 88 -5.59 9.28 1.48
CA GLN A 88 -5.61 10.55 0.76
C GLN A 88 -6.36 11.62 1.55
N LYS A 89 -7.49 11.25 2.16
CA LYS A 89 -8.24 12.12 3.08
C LYS A 89 -7.42 12.48 4.30
N TYR A 90 -6.75 11.50 4.91
CA TYR A 90 -5.85 11.74 6.04
C TYR A 90 -4.79 12.77 5.68
N PHE A 91 -4.02 12.54 4.62
CA PHE A 91 -2.97 13.48 4.18
C PHE A 91 -3.50 14.84 3.70
N SER A 92 -4.70 14.90 3.14
CA SER A 92 -5.37 16.17 2.80
C SER A 92 -5.88 16.91 4.03
N GLY A 93 -6.19 16.19 5.11
CA GLY A 93 -6.66 16.70 6.39
C GLY A 93 -5.54 17.15 7.33
N VAL A 94 -4.33 16.60 7.16
CA VAL A 94 -3.08 17.15 7.71
C VAL A 94 -2.79 18.48 7.01
N ARG A 95 -3.57 19.52 7.35
CA ARG A 95 -3.31 20.89 6.93
C ARG A 95 -2.00 21.35 7.58
N LYS A 96 -1.20 22.01 6.74
CA LYS A 96 0.08 22.70 7.00
C LYS A 96 0.25 23.25 8.41
#